data_AF-A0A951Z7P2-F1
#
_entry.id   AF-A0A951Z7P2-F1
#
_cell.length_a   1.000
_cell.length_b   1.000
_cell.length_c   1.000
_cell.angle_alpha   90.00
_cell.angle_beta   90.00
_cell.angle_gamma   90.00
#
_symmetry.space_group_name_H-M   'P 1'
#
loop_
_entity.id
_entity.type
_entity.pdbx_description
1 polymer ?
#
loop_
_entity_poly.entity_id
_entity_poly.type
_entity_poly.pdbx_seq_one_letter_code
_entity_poly.pdbx_strand_id
1 'polypeptide(L)'
;MIAPKARLAGLDWRDNPYGTFDQDTGAFVIRDPLTPRPWVNVMANEDYGLVISQKGGGFSWYKNCQLGRLTRWDQDLAADDQGRFFFVRDTDTGETFSTTFQPVRSRPIEETIEHGLGYTTFGRKFAGLDLEHTVFVPRAEACELWLVTLRNTSSRVRNLRLASYLEWHFGGPGEWHREFHRLFMESRTVGDTLLAWKHRGLVEGARRSEREQGWAIASLKGPCAVEWITDK
;
A
#
# COMPACT_ATOMS: atom_id res chain seq x y z
N MET A 1 -0.44 -2.09 -42.46
CA MET A 1 -0.67 -0.62 -42.44
C MET A 1 -0.80 -0.21 -40.99
N ILE A 2 0.23 0.45 -40.44
CA ILE A 2 0.17 1.00 -39.07
C ILE A 2 -0.59 2.33 -39.18
N ALA A 3 -1.69 2.47 -38.43
CA ALA A 3 -2.44 3.73 -38.41
C ALA A 3 -1.51 4.88 -38.00
N PRO A 4 -1.54 6.04 -38.69
CA PRO A 4 -0.71 7.17 -38.31
C PRO A 4 -1.09 7.62 -36.89
N LYS A 5 -0.09 7.77 -36.00
CA LYS A 5 -0.28 8.41 -34.70
C LYS A 5 -0.89 9.78 -34.94
N ALA A 6 -2.14 9.99 -34.51
CA ALA A 6 -2.74 11.31 -34.49
C ALA A 6 -1.77 12.26 -33.77
N ARG A 7 -1.32 13.31 -34.46
CA ARG A 7 -0.57 14.38 -33.81
C ARG A 7 -1.49 15.03 -32.79
N LEU A 8 -1.15 14.91 -31.52
CA LEU A 8 -1.83 15.51 -30.36
C LEU A 8 -1.65 17.05 -30.33
N ALA A 9 -1.87 17.72 -31.45
CA ALA A 9 -1.77 19.18 -31.51
C ALA A 9 -3.03 19.78 -30.85
N GLY A 10 -2.83 20.56 -29.78
CA GLY A 10 -3.91 21.30 -29.10
C GLY A 10 -4.52 20.62 -27.86
N LEU A 11 -4.09 19.41 -27.52
CA LEU A 11 -4.41 18.82 -26.21
C LEU A 11 -3.34 19.26 -25.22
N ASP A 12 -3.74 19.96 -24.16
CA ASP A 12 -2.90 20.10 -22.97
C ASP A 12 -2.94 18.76 -22.20
N TRP A 13 -2.27 17.75 -22.77
CA TRP A 13 -2.21 16.38 -22.23
C TRP A 13 -1.67 16.31 -20.81
N ARG A 14 -1.09 17.42 -20.34
CA ARG A 14 -0.50 17.56 -19.02
C ARG A 14 -1.56 17.68 -17.92
N ASP A 15 -2.76 18.16 -18.23
CA ASP A 15 -3.82 18.39 -17.24
C ASP A 15 -5.10 17.68 -17.64
N ASN A 16 -5.81 17.19 -16.64
CA ASN A 16 -7.14 16.63 -16.78
C ASN A 16 -7.96 16.97 -15.53
N PRO A 17 -9.28 16.70 -15.50
CA PRO A 17 -10.13 17.07 -14.37
C PRO A 17 -9.70 16.49 -13.02
N TYR A 18 -8.88 15.44 -13.00
CA TYR A 18 -8.44 14.75 -11.80
C TYR A 18 -6.98 15.05 -11.41
N GLY A 19 -6.16 15.65 -12.28
CA GLY A 19 -4.74 15.84 -11.96
C GLY A 19 -3.89 16.41 -13.09
N THR A 20 -2.64 16.71 -12.77
CA THR A 20 -1.67 17.32 -13.68
C THR A 20 -0.26 16.73 -13.57
N PHE A 21 0.57 16.88 -14.58
CA PHE A 21 2.01 16.59 -14.50
C PHE A 21 2.81 17.74 -13.88
N ASP A 22 3.55 17.43 -12.81
CA ASP A 22 4.62 18.28 -12.29
C ASP A 22 5.80 18.29 -13.28
N GLN A 23 6.22 19.49 -13.70
CA GLN A 23 7.27 19.67 -14.71
C GLN A 23 8.68 19.49 -14.15
N ASP A 24 8.87 19.72 -12.85
CA ASP A 24 10.18 19.66 -12.22
C ASP A 24 10.51 18.22 -11.84
N THR A 25 9.51 17.47 -11.37
CA THR A 25 9.68 16.08 -10.91
C THR A 25 9.29 15.04 -11.97
N GLY A 26 8.46 15.42 -12.95
CA GLY A 26 7.86 14.48 -13.91
C GLY A 26 6.76 13.60 -13.31
N ALA A 27 6.39 13.82 -12.04
CA ALA A 27 5.35 13.08 -11.37
C ALA A 27 3.95 13.49 -11.86
N PHE A 28 2.99 12.58 -11.77
CA PHE A 28 1.58 12.90 -12.00
C PHE A 28 0.87 13.14 -10.66
N VAL A 29 0.37 14.35 -10.46
CA VAL A 29 -0.31 14.80 -9.25
C VAL A 29 -1.82 14.70 -9.44
N ILE A 30 -2.44 13.74 -8.77
CA ILE A 30 -3.88 13.52 -8.69
C ILE A 30 -4.44 14.34 -7.52
N ARG A 31 -5.51 15.09 -7.78
CA ARG A 31 -6.17 15.98 -6.81
C ARG A 31 -7.49 15.40 -6.28
N ASP A 32 -8.05 14.42 -6.97
CA ASP A 32 -9.27 13.71 -6.56
C ASP A 32 -9.06 12.20 -6.71
N PRO A 33 -9.13 11.40 -5.62
CA PRO A 33 -8.96 9.95 -5.67
C PRO A 33 -10.12 9.22 -6.38
N LEU A 34 -11.25 9.88 -6.63
CA LEU A 34 -12.43 9.33 -7.30
C LEU A 34 -12.31 9.36 -8.84
N THR A 35 -11.15 8.97 -9.35
CA THR A 35 -10.91 8.83 -10.78
C THR A 35 -11.86 7.78 -11.41
N PRO A 36 -12.14 7.84 -12.73
CA PRO A 36 -13.11 6.95 -13.38
C PRO A 36 -12.72 5.45 -13.31
N ARG A 37 -11.43 5.18 -13.12
CA ARG A 37 -10.83 3.87 -12.88
C ARG A 37 -9.60 4.03 -11.99
N PRO A 38 -9.17 3.01 -11.25
CA PRO A 38 -7.91 3.05 -10.52
C PRO A 38 -6.75 3.46 -11.45
N TRP A 39 -6.07 4.54 -11.09
CA TRP A 39 -4.81 4.95 -11.70
C TRP A 39 -3.70 4.42 -10.81
N VAL A 40 -2.80 3.65 -11.41
CA VAL A 40 -1.80 2.90 -10.64
C VAL A 40 -0.41 3.36 -10.99
N ASN A 41 0.46 3.32 -9.98
CA ASN A 41 1.89 3.34 -10.15
C ASN A 41 2.45 1.93 -9.94
N VAL A 42 3.47 1.57 -10.72
CA VAL A 42 4.16 0.29 -10.63
C VAL A 42 5.62 0.57 -10.30
N MET A 43 6.08 0.01 -9.19
CA MET A 43 7.44 0.20 -8.70
C MET A 43 8.07 -1.16 -8.52
N ALA A 44 9.26 -1.37 -9.09
CA ALA A 44 9.96 -2.64 -8.99
C ALA A 44 11.47 -2.46 -9.10
N ASN A 45 12.19 -3.39 -8.49
CA ASN A 45 13.60 -3.65 -8.73
C ASN A 45 13.77 -5.08 -9.26
N GLU A 46 14.98 -5.65 -9.18
CA GLU A 46 15.28 -7.01 -9.68
C GLU A 46 14.41 -8.09 -9.02
N ASP A 47 14.16 -7.98 -7.72
CA ASP A 47 13.59 -9.04 -6.91
C ASP A 47 12.19 -8.71 -6.36
N TYR A 48 11.83 -7.44 -6.24
CA TYR A 48 10.59 -7.01 -5.61
C TYR A 48 9.83 -6.04 -6.50
N GLY A 49 8.51 -6.10 -6.44
CA GLY A 49 7.70 -5.02 -6.99
C GLY A 49 6.33 -4.91 -6.36
N LEU A 50 5.68 -3.80 -6.64
CA LEU A 50 4.34 -3.49 -6.17
C LEU A 50 3.56 -2.70 -7.21
N VAL A 51 2.24 -2.87 -7.14
CA VAL A 51 1.25 -2.01 -7.79
C VAL A 51 0.54 -1.25 -6.67
N ILE A 52 0.44 0.07 -6.79
CA ILE A 52 -0.32 0.90 -5.88
C ILE A 52 -1.24 1.86 -6.64
N SER A 53 -2.50 1.95 -6.23
CA SER A 53 -3.46 2.90 -6.81
C SER A 53 -3.46 4.23 -6.09
N GLN A 54 -4.12 5.23 -6.68
CA GLN A 54 -4.40 6.52 -6.05
C GLN A 54 -5.28 6.40 -4.79
N LYS A 55 -5.89 5.24 -4.54
CA LYS A 55 -6.68 4.99 -3.33
C LYS A 55 -5.90 4.27 -2.22
N GLY A 56 -4.66 3.82 -2.49
CA GLY A 56 -3.83 2.99 -1.60
C GLY A 56 -3.96 1.48 -1.84
N GLY A 57 -4.84 1.07 -2.77
CA GLY A 57 -5.07 -0.32 -3.15
C GLY A 57 -3.92 -0.92 -3.96
N GLY A 58 -3.98 -2.22 -4.22
CA GLY A 58 -3.00 -3.00 -5.00
C GLY A 58 -2.31 -4.10 -4.19
N PHE A 59 -1.22 -4.65 -4.73
CA PHE A 59 -0.45 -5.74 -4.12
C PHE A 59 1.05 -5.61 -4.37
N SER A 60 1.79 -6.53 -3.79
CA SER A 60 3.25 -6.63 -3.89
C SER A 60 3.67 -8.08 -4.14
N TRP A 61 4.84 -8.28 -4.73
CA TRP A 61 5.37 -9.59 -5.08
C TRP A 61 6.89 -9.68 -4.90
N TYR A 62 7.35 -10.92 -4.75
CA TYR A 62 8.76 -11.29 -4.82
C TYR A 62 9.01 -12.15 -6.07
N LYS A 63 9.95 -11.73 -6.91
CA LYS A 63 10.40 -12.31 -8.19
C LYS A 63 9.36 -12.43 -9.30
N ASN A 64 8.16 -12.93 -8.99
CA ASN A 64 7.13 -13.19 -9.99
C ASN A 64 5.78 -12.60 -9.53
N CYS A 65 5.24 -11.64 -10.29
CA CYS A 65 3.99 -10.96 -9.97
C CYS A 65 2.73 -11.85 -10.03
N GLN A 66 2.84 -13.01 -10.67
CA GLN A 66 1.77 -14.00 -10.70
C GLN A 66 1.94 -15.00 -9.56
N LEU A 67 3.09 -15.67 -9.44
CA LEU A 67 3.29 -16.81 -8.54
C LEU A 67 3.83 -16.45 -7.15
N GLY A 68 4.44 -15.27 -7.01
CA GLY A 68 5.14 -14.81 -5.81
C GLY A 68 4.46 -13.62 -5.15
N ARG A 69 3.13 -13.51 -5.21
CA ARG A 69 2.42 -12.40 -4.55
C ARG A 69 2.55 -12.54 -3.04
N LEU A 70 2.93 -11.44 -2.40
CA LEU A 70 3.13 -11.34 -0.96
C LEU A 70 1.85 -10.84 -0.28
N THR A 71 1.24 -9.81 -0.85
CA THR A 71 0.01 -9.21 -0.33
C THR A 71 -1.18 -9.53 -1.23
N ARG A 72 -2.35 -9.63 -0.61
CA ARG A 72 -3.59 -9.96 -1.32
C ARG A 72 -4.06 -8.77 -2.15
N TRP A 73 -4.52 -9.09 -3.36
CA TRP A 73 -5.34 -8.19 -4.16
C TRP A 73 -6.22 -8.98 -5.12
N ASP A 74 -7.52 -8.74 -5.02
CA ASP A 74 -8.55 -9.19 -5.93
C ASP A 74 -8.77 -8.10 -6.99
N GLN A 75 -9.09 -8.48 -8.24
CA GLN A 75 -9.32 -7.55 -9.36
C GLN A 75 -10.64 -6.76 -9.25
N ASP A 76 -11.05 -6.38 -8.05
CA ASP A 76 -12.18 -5.50 -7.81
C ASP A 76 -11.76 -4.04 -8.02
N LEU A 77 -11.80 -3.60 -9.28
CA LEU A 77 -11.45 -2.24 -9.67
C LEU A 77 -12.44 -1.17 -9.16
N ALA A 78 -13.63 -1.58 -8.72
CA ALA A 78 -14.62 -0.65 -8.18
C ALA A 78 -14.33 -0.35 -6.71
N ALA A 79 -14.07 -1.40 -5.92
CA ALA A 79 -13.71 -1.28 -4.51
C ALA A 79 -12.29 -0.72 -4.35
N ASP A 80 -11.29 -1.37 -4.95
CA ASP A 80 -9.86 -1.01 -4.85
C ASP A 80 -9.41 -0.77 -3.39
N ASP A 81 -9.89 -1.61 -2.48
CA ASP A 81 -9.78 -1.48 -1.02
C ASP A 81 -8.89 -2.55 -0.36
N GLN A 82 -8.17 -3.32 -1.18
CA GLN A 82 -7.15 -4.26 -0.72
C GLN A 82 -5.78 -3.66 -1.00
N GLY A 83 -4.95 -3.54 0.03
CA GLY A 83 -3.64 -2.93 -0.11
C GLY A 83 -2.93 -2.75 1.23
N ARG A 84 -2.20 -1.64 1.32
CA ARG A 84 -1.44 -1.26 2.50
C ARG A 84 -1.97 0.02 3.09
N PHE A 85 -2.38 -0.05 4.34
CA PHE A 85 -3.08 1.07 4.98
C PHE A 85 -2.48 1.38 6.33
N PHE A 86 -2.52 2.66 6.68
CA PHE A 86 -2.40 3.10 8.06
C PHE A 86 -3.70 3.77 8.48
N PHE A 87 -4.22 3.33 9.62
CA PHE A 87 -5.32 3.93 10.33
C PHE A 87 -4.78 4.89 11.38
N VAL A 88 -5.30 6.10 11.40
CA VAL A 88 -4.99 7.10 12.42
C VAL A 88 -6.27 7.35 13.21
N ARG A 89 -6.25 7.14 14.52
CA ARG A 89 -7.39 7.44 15.40
C ARG A 89 -7.00 8.52 16.40
N ASP A 90 -7.74 9.62 16.38
CA ASP A 90 -7.68 10.61 17.46
C ASP A 90 -8.46 10.04 18.65
N THR A 91 -7.77 9.77 19.76
CA THR A 91 -8.41 9.15 20.93
C THR A 91 -9.22 10.14 21.75
N ASP A 92 -8.98 11.44 21.58
CA ASP A 92 -9.69 12.49 22.30
C ASP A 92 -11.05 12.76 21.63
N THR A 93 -11.11 12.76 20.29
CA THR A 93 -12.35 12.99 19.54
C THR A 93 -13.06 11.70 19.11
N GLY A 94 -12.32 10.58 19.03
CA GLY A 94 -12.81 9.31 18.50
C GLY A 94 -12.80 9.23 16.97
N GLU A 95 -12.42 10.29 16.26
CA GLU A 95 -12.35 10.32 14.81
C GLU A 95 -11.28 9.35 14.28
N THR A 96 -11.58 8.71 13.16
CA THR A 96 -10.68 7.76 12.50
C THR A 96 -10.46 8.20 11.06
N PHE A 97 -9.19 8.16 10.65
CA PHE A 97 -8.70 8.52 9.34
C PHE A 97 -7.90 7.35 8.76
N SER A 98 -7.72 7.37 7.46
CA SER A 98 -6.68 6.57 6.79
C SER A 98 -5.64 7.50 6.19
N THR A 99 -4.40 7.07 6.07
CA THR A 99 -3.35 7.85 5.38
C THR A 99 -3.52 7.89 3.86
N THR A 100 -4.41 7.07 3.33
CA THR A 100 -4.84 6.96 1.92
C THR A 100 -6.36 7.14 1.84
N PHE A 101 -6.95 7.20 0.65
CA PHE A 101 -8.41 7.28 0.52
C PHE A 101 -9.11 6.05 1.12
N GLN A 102 -8.66 4.84 0.77
CA GLN A 102 -9.13 3.61 1.39
C GLN A 102 -8.36 3.33 2.70
N PRO A 103 -8.93 2.55 3.63
CA PRO A 103 -10.27 1.97 3.57
C PRO A 103 -11.33 2.82 4.27
N VAL A 104 -10.94 3.86 5.02
CA VAL A 104 -11.88 4.64 5.86
C VAL A 104 -12.73 5.60 5.03
N ARG A 105 -12.21 6.08 3.89
CA ARG A 105 -12.88 7.07 3.03
C ARG A 105 -13.22 8.38 3.76
N SER A 106 -12.41 8.73 4.77
CA SER A 106 -12.49 10.02 5.46
C SER A 106 -12.26 11.15 4.46
N ARG A 107 -13.07 12.21 4.51
CA ARG A 107 -12.97 13.35 3.58
C ARG A 107 -12.00 14.40 4.14
N PRO A 108 -10.84 14.63 3.52
CA PRO A 108 -9.94 15.69 3.91
C PRO A 108 -10.41 17.05 3.37
N ILE A 109 -9.81 18.12 3.88
CA ILE A 109 -9.93 19.48 3.33
C ILE A 109 -9.15 19.59 2.02
N GLU A 110 -7.96 18.96 1.98
CA GLU A 110 -7.12 18.86 0.79
C GLU A 110 -6.59 17.43 0.65
N GLU A 111 -6.59 16.90 -0.57
CA GLU A 111 -6.04 15.59 -0.92
C GLU A 111 -5.14 15.74 -2.15
N THR A 112 -3.96 15.14 -2.07
CA THR A 112 -3.04 15.04 -3.20
C THR A 112 -2.46 13.63 -3.24
N ILE A 113 -2.34 13.08 -4.43
CA ILE A 113 -1.62 11.83 -4.66
C ILE A 113 -0.62 12.06 -5.78
N GLU A 114 0.65 11.89 -5.48
CA GLU A 114 1.73 12.05 -6.44
C GLU A 114 2.23 10.66 -6.84
N HIS A 115 2.05 10.31 -8.11
CA HIS A 115 2.70 9.14 -8.71
C HIS A 115 4.00 9.61 -9.38
N GLY A 116 5.11 9.39 -8.68
CA GLY A 116 6.45 9.70 -9.15
C GLY A 116 7.18 8.47 -9.71
N LEU A 117 8.42 8.69 -10.15
CA LEU A 117 9.28 7.62 -10.64
C LEU A 117 9.84 6.81 -9.48
N GLY A 118 9.26 5.64 -9.21
CA GLY A 118 9.72 4.74 -8.16
C GLY A 118 9.14 5.02 -6.77
N TYR A 119 8.20 5.98 -6.65
CA TYR A 119 7.47 6.27 -5.42
C TYR A 119 6.04 6.73 -5.68
N THR A 120 5.19 6.61 -4.67
CA THR A 120 3.89 7.29 -4.60
C THR A 120 3.75 7.97 -3.24
N THR A 121 3.31 9.24 -3.24
CA THR A 121 3.06 10.00 -2.01
C THR A 121 1.60 10.41 -1.91
N PHE A 122 0.97 10.13 -0.77
CA PHE A 122 -0.38 10.57 -0.42
C PHE A 122 -0.28 11.71 0.58
N GLY A 123 -0.78 12.89 0.23
CA GLY A 123 -0.95 14.03 1.11
C GLY A 123 -2.42 14.23 1.46
N ARG A 124 -2.74 14.32 2.75
CA ARG A 124 -4.12 14.52 3.22
C ARG A 124 -4.13 15.52 4.37
N LYS A 125 -4.90 16.61 4.25
CA LYS A 125 -5.04 17.60 5.31
C LYS A 125 -6.43 17.54 5.93
N PHE A 126 -6.49 17.40 7.24
CA PHE A 126 -7.70 17.48 8.04
C PHE A 126 -7.66 18.72 8.93
N ALA A 127 -8.77 19.00 9.63
CA ALA A 127 -8.83 20.13 10.55
C ALA A 127 -7.80 19.97 11.67
N GLY A 128 -6.62 20.59 11.53
CA GLY A 128 -5.54 20.59 12.52
C GLY A 128 -4.72 19.29 12.59
N LEU A 129 -4.72 18.48 11.52
CA LEU A 129 -3.88 17.28 11.38
C LEU A 129 -3.53 17.06 9.91
N ASP A 130 -2.24 17.10 9.59
CA ASP A 130 -1.74 16.80 8.25
C ASP A 130 -1.13 15.39 8.25
N LEU A 131 -1.43 14.62 7.21
CA LEU A 131 -0.94 13.27 6.97
C LEU A 131 -0.15 13.25 5.66
N GLU A 132 1.01 12.61 5.68
CA GLU A 132 1.76 12.25 4.49
C GLU A 132 2.15 10.77 4.56
N HIS A 133 1.97 10.04 3.46
CA HIS A 133 2.35 8.64 3.35
C HIS A 133 3.05 8.39 2.02
N THR A 134 4.33 8.08 2.07
CA THR A 134 5.13 7.76 0.88
C THR A 134 5.44 6.26 0.84
N VAL A 135 5.16 5.63 -0.30
CA VAL A 135 5.48 4.22 -0.58
C VAL A 135 6.48 4.16 -1.72
N PHE A 136 7.57 3.41 -1.56
CA PHE A 136 8.57 3.22 -2.60
C PHE A 136 9.30 1.88 -2.48
N VAL A 137 9.96 1.47 -3.57
CA VAL A 137 10.80 0.27 -3.62
C VAL A 137 12.27 0.72 -3.69
N PRO A 138 13.10 0.41 -2.67
CA PRO A 138 14.53 0.67 -2.72
C PRO A 138 15.21 -0.02 -3.90
N ARG A 139 16.37 0.49 -4.35
CA ARG A 139 17.03 -0.03 -5.55
C ARG A 139 17.64 -1.42 -5.36
N ALA A 140 18.14 -1.74 -4.16
CA ALA A 140 18.93 -2.95 -3.91
C ALA A 140 18.23 -3.98 -3.02
N GLU A 141 17.20 -3.57 -2.29
CA GLU A 141 16.54 -4.37 -1.27
C GLU A 141 15.21 -4.92 -1.78
N ALA A 142 14.95 -6.21 -1.54
CA ALA A 142 13.71 -6.86 -1.94
C ALA A 142 12.55 -6.55 -0.96
N CYS A 143 12.21 -5.27 -0.81
CA CYS A 143 11.15 -4.80 0.06
C CYS A 143 10.48 -3.53 -0.48
N GLU A 144 9.37 -3.14 0.16
CA GLU A 144 8.83 -1.80 0.05
C GLU A 144 8.98 -1.07 1.38
N LEU A 145 9.14 0.25 1.31
CA LEU A 145 9.22 1.12 2.47
C LEU A 145 8.01 2.05 2.51
N TRP A 146 7.41 2.18 3.69
CA TRP A 146 6.29 3.08 3.96
C TRP A 146 6.75 4.14 4.95
N LEU A 147 6.82 5.38 4.49
CA LEU A 147 7.15 6.54 5.30
C LEU A 147 5.86 7.28 5.64
N VAL A 148 5.47 7.31 6.91
CA VAL A 148 4.28 8.02 7.37
C VAL A 148 4.68 9.19 8.27
N THR A 149 4.24 10.38 7.90
CA THR A 149 4.41 11.60 8.69
C THR A 149 3.06 12.10 9.16
N LEU A 150 2.93 12.30 10.47
CA LEU A 150 1.78 12.94 11.11
C LEU A 150 2.22 14.28 11.66
N ARG A 151 1.54 15.37 11.27
CA ARG A 151 1.82 16.71 11.78
C ARG A 151 0.58 17.30 12.43
N ASN A 152 0.66 17.52 13.75
CA ASN A 152 -0.38 18.25 14.46
C ASN A 152 -0.25 19.75 14.14
N THR A 153 -1.20 20.26 13.35
CA THR A 153 -1.29 21.69 12.96
C THR A 153 -2.33 22.45 13.78
N SER A 154 -2.92 21.81 14.78
CA SER A 154 -3.86 22.45 15.72
C SER A 154 -3.15 23.15 16.87
N SER A 155 -3.89 23.97 17.61
CA SER A 155 -3.42 24.64 18.83
C SER A 155 -3.47 23.76 20.08
N ARG A 156 -3.95 22.51 19.98
CA ARG A 156 -4.05 21.58 21.11
C ARG A 156 -3.11 20.40 20.94
N VAL A 157 -2.73 19.78 22.06
CA VAL A 157 -2.12 18.45 22.04
C VAL A 157 -3.15 17.46 21.49
N ARG A 158 -2.69 16.48 20.70
CA ARG A 158 -3.52 15.40 20.17
C ARG A 158 -2.95 14.05 20.56
N ASN A 159 -3.80 13.19 21.10
CA ASN A 159 -3.46 11.81 21.37
C ASN A 159 -3.89 10.94 20.18
N LEU A 160 -2.91 10.42 19.44
CA LEU A 160 -3.15 9.64 18.23
C LEU A 160 -2.74 8.18 18.43
N ARG A 161 -3.57 7.26 17.95
CA ARG A 161 -3.22 5.85 17.76
C ARG A 161 -3.05 5.56 16.29
N LEU A 162 -1.98 4.86 15.95
CA LEU A 162 -1.66 4.44 14.59
C LEU A 162 -1.74 2.91 14.52
N ALA A 163 -2.37 2.39 13.48
CA ALA A 163 -2.37 0.96 13.17
C ALA A 163 -2.07 0.73 11.70
N SER A 164 -1.04 -0.06 11.39
CA SER A 164 -0.79 -0.52 10.03
C SER A 164 -1.66 -1.72 9.70
N TYR A 165 -1.95 -1.92 8.43
CA TYR A 165 -2.70 -3.07 7.95
C TYR A 165 -2.22 -3.50 6.57
N LEU A 166 -2.08 -4.80 6.39
CA LEU A 166 -1.97 -5.50 5.12
C LEU A 166 -2.55 -6.91 5.29
N GLU A 167 -2.87 -7.56 4.17
CA GLU A 167 -3.28 -8.96 4.17
C GLU A 167 -2.27 -9.81 3.39
N TRP A 168 -1.68 -10.81 4.06
CA TRP A 168 -0.74 -11.75 3.45
C TRP A 168 -1.44 -12.69 2.45
N HIS A 169 -0.74 -13.07 1.38
CA HIS A 169 -1.21 -14.00 0.36
C HIS A 169 -0.28 -15.19 0.14
N PHE A 170 1.04 -14.95 -0.01
CA PHE A 170 2.07 -15.99 -0.20
C PHE A 170 1.71 -17.04 -1.28
N GLY A 171 1.41 -16.59 -2.49
CA GLY A 171 0.90 -17.51 -3.50
C GLY A 171 0.65 -16.90 -4.87
N GLY A 172 -0.03 -17.68 -5.70
CA GLY A 172 -0.37 -17.30 -7.07
C GLY A 172 -1.84 -17.44 -7.41
N PRO A 173 -2.23 -17.06 -8.64
CA PRO A 173 -3.61 -17.17 -9.11
C PRO A 173 -4.06 -18.62 -9.05
N GLY A 174 -5.21 -18.88 -8.41
CA GLY A 174 -5.67 -20.24 -8.13
C GLY A 174 -5.94 -20.51 -6.65
N GLU A 175 -5.36 -19.71 -5.76
CA GLU A 175 -5.53 -19.83 -4.31
C GLU A 175 -6.83 -19.19 -3.80
N TRP A 176 -7.95 -19.59 -4.40
CA TRP A 176 -9.26 -18.95 -4.24
C TRP A 176 -9.89 -19.21 -2.85
N HIS A 177 -9.49 -20.29 -2.18
CA HIS A 177 -10.03 -20.67 -0.88
C HIS A 177 -9.23 -20.02 0.26
N ARG A 178 -9.45 -18.71 0.47
CA ARG A 178 -8.81 -17.91 1.54
C ARG A 178 -8.67 -18.68 2.86
N GLU A 179 -9.79 -19.21 3.36
CA GLU A 179 -9.82 -19.88 4.67
C GLU A 179 -8.98 -21.15 4.69
N PHE A 180 -8.87 -21.85 3.57
CA PHE A 180 -7.99 -23.01 3.45
C PHE A 180 -6.51 -22.59 3.45
N HIS A 181 -6.14 -21.57 2.66
CA HIS A 181 -4.75 -21.13 2.57
C HIS A 181 -4.23 -20.51 3.87
N ARG A 182 -5.10 -19.88 4.67
CA ARG A 182 -4.74 -19.35 6.00
C ARG A 182 -4.25 -20.42 6.96
N LEU A 183 -4.73 -21.67 6.85
CA LEU A 183 -4.30 -22.79 7.70
C LEU A 183 -2.81 -23.14 7.55
N PHE A 184 -2.17 -22.66 6.47
CA PHE A 184 -0.76 -22.91 6.19
C PHE A 184 0.13 -21.71 6.47
N MET A 185 -0.45 -20.58 6.91
CA MET A 185 0.31 -19.39 7.25
C MET A 185 0.63 -19.39 8.73
N GLU A 186 1.88 -19.13 9.04
CA GLU A 186 2.34 -18.91 10.40
C GLU A 186 3.02 -17.55 10.48
N SER A 187 3.01 -16.96 11.66
CA SER A 187 3.67 -15.70 11.90
C SER A 187 4.22 -15.64 13.33
N ARG A 188 5.26 -14.84 13.51
CA ARG A 188 5.93 -14.65 14.79
C ARG A 188 6.47 -13.23 14.88
N THR A 189 6.41 -12.65 16.06
CA THR A 189 7.01 -11.36 16.35
C THR A 189 8.44 -11.49 16.86
N VAL A 190 9.33 -10.61 16.41
CA VAL A 190 10.71 -10.47 16.87
C VAL A 190 10.98 -8.97 17.01
N GLY A 191 10.90 -8.45 18.23
CA GLY A 191 10.92 -7.00 18.47
C GLY A 191 9.77 -6.30 17.73
N ASP A 192 10.08 -5.25 16.98
CA ASP A 192 9.10 -4.48 16.20
C ASP A 192 8.83 -5.07 14.80
N THR A 193 9.29 -6.30 14.55
CA THR A 193 9.13 -7.00 13.27
C THR A 193 8.20 -8.19 13.41
N LEU A 194 7.22 -8.27 12.51
CA LEU A 194 6.41 -9.46 12.25
C LEU A 194 7.03 -10.25 11.10
N LEU A 195 7.43 -11.49 11.38
CA LEU A 195 7.82 -12.48 10.39
C LEU A 195 6.61 -13.33 10.02
N ALA A 196 6.40 -13.58 8.73
CA ALA A 196 5.34 -14.44 8.23
C ALA A 196 5.85 -15.36 7.12
N TRP A 197 5.36 -16.60 7.10
CA TRP A 197 5.70 -17.59 6.08
C TRP A 197 4.51 -18.51 5.83
N LYS A 198 4.60 -19.32 4.78
CA LYS A 198 3.56 -20.27 4.41
C LYS A 198 4.12 -21.64 4.11
N HIS A 199 3.50 -22.66 4.69
CA HIS A 199 3.85 -24.05 4.44
C HIS A 199 3.48 -24.52 3.05
N ARG A 200 4.44 -25.15 2.37
CA ARG A 200 4.23 -25.75 1.05
C ARG A 200 3.62 -27.16 1.21
N GLY A 201 2.30 -27.24 1.06
CA GLY A 201 1.57 -28.49 0.85
C GLY A 201 0.96 -29.13 2.11
N LEU A 202 0.07 -30.09 1.85
CA LEU A 202 -0.67 -30.90 2.83
C LEU A 202 0.09 -32.14 3.31
N VAL A 203 1.36 -32.30 2.93
CA VAL A 203 2.10 -33.54 3.19
C VAL A 203 2.39 -33.65 4.69
N GLU A 204 2.05 -34.79 5.27
CA GLU A 204 2.34 -35.11 6.67
C GLU A 204 3.85 -34.99 6.92
N GLY A 205 4.26 -34.18 7.91
CA GLY A 205 5.67 -33.87 8.18
C GLY A 205 6.29 -32.77 7.29
N ALA A 206 5.54 -32.13 6.39
CA ALA A 206 6.05 -31.03 5.54
C ALA A 206 5.93 -29.62 6.15
N ARG A 207 5.47 -29.50 7.41
CA ARG A 207 5.65 -28.27 8.21
C ARG A 207 7.12 -28.11 8.56
N ARG A 208 7.88 -27.59 7.60
CA ARG A 208 9.31 -27.27 7.69
C ARG A 208 9.49 -25.85 8.20
N SER A 209 10.70 -25.54 8.63
CA SER A 209 11.07 -24.24 9.19
C SER A 209 10.93 -23.08 8.19
N GLU A 210 10.81 -21.85 8.70
CA GLU A 210 10.79 -20.59 7.93
C GLU A 210 11.93 -20.49 6.89
N ARG A 211 13.11 -21.05 7.21
CA ARG A 211 14.29 -21.04 6.34
C ARG A 211 14.14 -21.90 5.10
N GLU A 212 13.28 -22.92 5.14
CA GLU A 212 13.10 -23.88 4.06
C GLU A 212 11.93 -23.51 3.11
N GLN A 213 11.05 -22.59 3.52
CA GLN A 213 9.78 -22.35 2.84
C GLN A 213 9.64 -20.96 2.19
N GLY A 214 10.62 -20.08 2.43
CA GLY A 214 10.55 -18.67 2.03
C GLY A 214 9.66 -17.89 3.01
N TRP A 215 10.03 -16.65 3.27
CA TRP A 215 9.42 -15.81 4.30
C TRP A 215 9.31 -14.36 3.81
N ALA A 216 8.42 -13.60 4.44
CA ALA A 216 8.38 -12.15 4.34
C ALA A 216 8.27 -11.53 5.74
N ILE A 217 8.59 -10.25 5.82
CA ILE A 217 8.48 -9.48 7.06
C ILE A 217 7.63 -8.24 6.84
N ALA A 218 6.96 -7.82 7.90
CA ALA A 218 6.50 -6.45 8.09
C ALA A 218 7.17 -5.91 9.35
N SER A 219 7.76 -4.71 9.28
CA SER A 219 8.39 -4.10 10.45
C SER A 219 7.93 -2.66 10.56
N LEU A 220 7.66 -2.23 11.79
CA LEU A 220 7.33 -0.84 12.09
C LEU A 220 8.45 -0.24 12.91
N LYS A 221 8.75 1.04 12.67
CA LYS A 221 9.67 1.81 13.50
C LYS A 221 9.06 3.17 13.73
N GLY A 222 8.93 3.57 14.99
CA GLY A 222 8.26 4.81 15.36
C GLY A 222 8.54 5.21 16.81
N PRO A 223 7.92 6.30 17.26
CA PRO A 223 8.15 6.84 18.60
C PRO A 223 7.47 6.04 19.73
N CYS A 224 6.69 5.00 19.39
CA CYS A 224 5.91 4.21 20.34
C CYS A 224 6.19 2.70 20.19
N ALA A 225 5.86 1.96 21.24
CA ALA A 225 5.91 0.50 21.23
C ALA A 225 4.98 -0.08 20.15
N VAL A 226 5.44 -1.13 19.49
CA VAL A 226 4.69 -1.81 18.43
C VAL A 226 4.02 -3.05 19.01
N GLU A 227 2.72 -3.17 18.78
CA GLU A 227 1.94 -4.39 19.06
C GLU A 227 1.41 -4.93 17.74
N TRP A 228 1.49 -6.25 17.55
CA TRP A 228 1.06 -6.92 16.34
C TRP A 228 -0.22 -7.72 16.58
N ILE A 229 -1.18 -7.55 15.68
CA ILE A 229 -2.38 -8.37 15.58
C ILE A 229 -2.32 -9.10 14.25
N THR A 230 -2.26 -10.43 14.30
CA THR A 230 -2.08 -11.29 13.12
C THR A 230 -3.33 -12.07 12.75
N ASP A 231 -4.35 -12.03 13.61
CA ASP A 231 -5.64 -12.64 13.36
C ASP A 231 -6.65 -11.61 12.87
N LYS A 232 -7.21 -11.88 11.68
CA LYS A 232 -8.35 -11.18 11.09
C LYS A 232 -9.65 -11.94 11.34
#